data_AF-A0A2E0SEX1-F1
#
_entry.id   AF-A0A2E0SEX1-F1
#
_cell.length_a   1.000
_cell.length_b   1.000
_cell.length_c   1.000
_cell.angle_alpha   90.00
_cell.angle_beta   90.00
_cell.angle_gamma   90.00
#
_symmetry.space_group_name_H-M   'P 1'
#
loop_
_entity.id
_entity.type
_entity.pdbx_description
1 polymer ?
#
loop_
_entity_poly.entity_id
_entity_poly.type
_entity_poly.pdbx_seq_one_letter_code
_entity_poly.pdbx_strand_id
1 'polypeptide(L)'
;MTIELINNSPRDSYTVTNGNTQALFDVTFEFFDSTDLKVYTDGTLQSSSTYSVAGGDGAIGSITFTTPIVGTTAGVKVVITREIPLQRTTDFPTSGAFNIGTLNTELDRFIAIAADLNDSINRSLVLNTTDSDATLTLPTLDDRKGNTLAFDATTGNAIAGPSITQVNNVIANVAQASTDATTATTQAGIATTKASEALQSATDAAASLASANLPTSFTGNSGKIIQVNSGETAYEFATSATNNGVFYGLRIDTSTGHLVVDSSTLGGSEAFTLSNYDNYFFSSPNVTFSLDTSGDLILTTP
;
A
#
# COMPACT_ATOMS: atom_id res chain seq x y z
N MET A 1 -43.36 56.44 -6.41
CA MET A 1 -42.21 55.59 -6.09
C MET A 1 -42.68 54.61 -5.04
N THR A 2 -42.91 53.37 -5.43
CA THR A 2 -43.31 52.31 -4.49
C THR A 2 -42.02 51.65 -4.03
N ILE A 3 -41.73 51.69 -2.73
CA ILE A 3 -40.53 51.05 -2.17
C ILE A 3 -40.76 49.54 -2.24
N GLU A 4 -40.18 48.87 -3.23
CA GLU A 4 -40.20 47.40 -3.30
C GLU A 4 -39.07 46.83 -2.42
N LEU A 5 -39.45 46.43 -1.21
CA LEU A 5 -38.52 45.89 -0.19
C LEU A 5 -37.96 44.49 -0.52
N ILE A 6 -38.49 43.83 -1.55
CA ILE A 6 -38.09 42.47 -1.97
C ILE A 6 -36.79 42.43 -2.76
N ASN A 7 -36.18 43.59 -3.06
CA ASN A 7 -35.11 43.71 -4.05
C ASN A 7 -33.82 44.36 -3.48
N ASN A 8 -33.52 44.07 -2.22
CA ASN A 8 -32.29 44.54 -1.58
C ASN A 8 -31.14 43.53 -1.67
N SER A 9 -31.25 42.49 -2.50
CA SER A 9 -30.11 41.62 -2.79
C SER A 9 -29.27 42.28 -3.88
N PRO A 10 -28.04 42.77 -3.62
CA PRO A 10 -27.20 43.46 -4.59
C PRO A 10 -26.50 42.49 -5.55
N ARG A 11 -27.16 41.39 -5.90
CA ARG A 11 -26.58 40.27 -6.62
C ARG A 11 -27.63 39.51 -7.40
N ASP A 12 -27.32 39.30 -8.68
CA ASP A 12 -28.00 38.37 -9.56
C ASP A 12 -27.06 37.25 -9.99
N SER A 13 -27.62 36.06 -10.21
CA SER A 13 -26.85 34.89 -10.65
C SER A 13 -27.63 34.12 -11.71
N TYR A 14 -27.03 34.01 -12.89
CA TYR A 14 -27.57 33.34 -14.06
C TYR A 14 -26.71 32.14 -14.43
N THR A 15 -27.31 31.15 -15.10
CA THR A 15 -26.58 30.03 -15.71
C THR A 15 -27.00 29.90 -17.16
N VAL A 16 -26.07 30.11 -18.07
CA VAL A 16 -26.26 29.82 -19.50
C VAL A 16 -26.00 28.32 -19.69
N THR A 17 -27.06 27.55 -19.90
CA THR A 17 -27.00 26.09 -20.01
C THR A 17 -26.40 25.63 -21.33
N ASN A 18 -25.89 24.39 -21.36
CA ASN A 18 -25.17 23.83 -22.51
C ASN A 18 -25.90 24.03 -23.84
N GLY A 19 -25.19 24.57 -24.84
CA GLY A 19 -25.70 24.78 -26.19
C GLY A 19 -26.61 26.01 -26.34
N ASN A 20 -26.97 26.69 -25.26
CA ASN A 20 -27.70 27.95 -25.31
C ASN A 20 -26.75 29.14 -25.41
N THR A 21 -27.24 30.21 -26.02
CA THR A 21 -26.52 31.48 -26.16
C THR A 21 -27.35 32.60 -25.56
N GLN A 22 -26.75 33.42 -24.71
CA GLN A 22 -27.41 34.56 -24.08
C GLN A 22 -26.47 35.78 -24.05
N ALA A 23 -26.98 36.93 -24.48
CA ALA A 23 -26.24 38.18 -24.46
C ALA A 23 -26.77 39.17 -23.41
N LEU A 24 -28.09 39.16 -23.18
CA LEU A 24 -28.78 40.07 -22.26
C LEU A 24 -29.07 39.36 -20.93
N PHE A 25 -28.73 40.04 -19.84
CA PHE A 25 -29.00 39.63 -18.47
C PHE A 25 -29.62 40.82 -17.75
N ASP A 26 -30.74 40.61 -17.07
CA ASP A 26 -31.36 41.67 -16.27
C ASP A 26 -30.48 41.98 -15.05
N VAL A 27 -30.59 43.21 -14.56
CA VAL A 27 -30.08 43.61 -13.25
C VAL A 27 -31.32 43.88 -12.44
N THR A 28 -31.65 42.94 -11.55
CA THR A 28 -32.92 42.98 -10.85
C THR A 28 -32.91 43.98 -9.73
N PHE A 29 -31.75 44.39 -9.21
CA PHE A 29 -31.58 45.39 -8.15
C PHE A 29 -31.28 46.81 -8.66
N GLU A 30 -31.55 47.81 -7.82
CA GLU A 30 -31.26 49.22 -8.10
C GLU A 30 -29.76 49.51 -8.18
N PHE A 31 -29.30 50.38 -9.08
CA PHE A 31 -27.93 50.90 -9.07
C PHE A 31 -27.91 52.36 -9.57
N PHE A 32 -26.82 53.08 -9.30
CA PHE A 32 -26.77 54.53 -9.55
C PHE A 32 -25.84 54.86 -10.73
N ASP A 33 -24.70 54.19 -10.81
CA ASP A 33 -23.73 54.33 -11.89
C ASP A 33 -23.39 52.95 -12.48
N SER A 34 -23.10 52.90 -13.78
CA SER A 34 -22.60 51.68 -14.43
C SER A 34 -21.36 51.06 -13.75
N THR A 35 -20.54 51.89 -13.12
CA THR A 35 -19.32 51.49 -12.40
C THR A 35 -19.60 50.82 -11.04
N ASP A 36 -20.81 50.98 -10.51
CA ASP A 36 -21.28 50.26 -9.32
C ASP A 36 -21.44 48.76 -9.63
N LEU A 37 -21.59 48.37 -10.89
CA LEU A 37 -21.78 46.97 -11.27
C LEU A 37 -20.45 46.26 -11.52
N LYS A 38 -20.30 45.06 -10.96
CA LYS A 38 -19.24 44.10 -11.29
C LYS A 38 -19.88 42.88 -11.94
N VAL A 39 -19.37 42.48 -13.10
CA VAL A 39 -19.87 41.34 -13.86
C VAL A 39 -18.80 40.26 -13.90
N TYR A 40 -19.15 39.05 -13.51
CA TYR A 40 -18.26 37.89 -13.50
C TYR A 40 -18.79 36.79 -14.42
N THR A 41 -17.89 36.12 -15.11
CA THR A 41 -18.18 34.90 -15.88
C THR A 41 -17.30 33.78 -15.33
N ASP A 42 -17.91 32.70 -14.84
CA ASP A 42 -17.24 31.59 -14.15
C ASP A 42 -16.23 32.05 -13.09
N GLY A 43 -16.61 33.09 -12.33
CA GLY A 43 -15.79 33.68 -11.26
C GLY A 43 -14.71 34.67 -11.71
N THR A 44 -14.55 34.89 -13.02
CA THR A 44 -13.59 35.87 -13.56
C THR A 44 -14.26 37.22 -13.81
N LEU A 45 -13.73 38.29 -13.20
CA LEU A 45 -14.21 39.66 -13.41
C LEU A 45 -14.04 40.06 -14.89
N GLN A 46 -15.11 40.54 -15.49
CA GLN A 46 -15.13 40.99 -16.87
C GLN A 46 -14.75 42.47 -16.96
N SER A 47 -14.02 42.82 -18.02
CA SER A 47 -13.74 44.23 -18.35
C SER A 47 -15.03 44.94 -18.70
N SER A 48 -15.21 46.20 -18.29
CA SER A 48 -16.36 47.01 -18.69
C SER A 48 -16.47 47.24 -20.20
N SER A 49 -15.42 46.95 -20.97
CA SER A 49 -15.44 46.99 -22.44
C SER A 49 -16.11 45.78 -23.11
N THR A 50 -16.40 44.70 -22.37
CA THR A 50 -16.98 43.46 -22.93
C THR A 50 -18.50 43.40 -22.84
N TYR A 51 -19.12 44.40 -22.21
CA TYR A 51 -20.56 44.53 -22.07
C TYR A 51 -20.97 46.01 -22.02
N SER A 52 -22.26 46.28 -22.29
CA SER A 52 -22.89 47.57 -22.06
C SER A 52 -23.92 47.47 -20.95
N VAL A 53 -24.05 48.54 -20.16
CA VAL A 53 -25.04 48.67 -19.09
C VAL A 53 -26.18 49.55 -19.57
N ALA A 54 -27.42 49.15 -19.32
CA ALA A 54 -28.61 49.98 -19.48
C ALA A 54 -29.36 50.06 -18.14
N GLY A 55 -30.04 51.17 -17.86
CA GLY A 55 -30.63 51.48 -16.55
C GLY A 55 -29.69 52.33 -15.70
N GLY A 56 -29.82 52.27 -14.38
CA GLY A 56 -29.08 53.10 -13.43
C GLY A 56 -29.92 54.25 -12.87
N ASP A 57 -29.27 55.29 -12.35
CA ASP A 57 -29.93 56.46 -11.76
C ASP A 57 -30.97 56.15 -10.68
N GLY A 58 -30.74 55.09 -9.91
CA GLY A 58 -31.70 54.62 -8.90
C GLY A 58 -32.84 53.77 -9.47
N ALA A 59 -32.58 53.08 -10.58
CA ALA A 59 -33.47 52.08 -11.16
C ALA A 59 -32.76 50.75 -11.43
N ILE A 60 -33.55 49.73 -11.73
CA ILE A 60 -33.09 48.44 -12.25
C ILE A 60 -32.57 48.60 -13.68
N GLY A 61 -31.96 47.55 -14.24
CA GLY A 61 -31.34 47.65 -15.54
C GLY A 61 -31.04 46.32 -16.21
N SER A 62 -30.04 46.31 -17.08
CA SER A 62 -29.55 45.11 -17.74
C SER A 62 -28.08 45.25 -18.16
N ILE A 63 -27.42 44.11 -18.28
CA ILE A 63 -26.10 43.92 -18.88
C ILE A 63 -26.28 43.25 -20.24
N THR A 64 -25.70 43.82 -21.29
CA THR A 64 -25.63 43.19 -22.61
C THR A 64 -24.18 42.92 -22.98
N PHE A 65 -23.78 41.67 -23.09
CA PHE A 65 -22.44 41.30 -23.56
C PHE A 65 -22.25 41.60 -25.04
N THR A 66 -21.10 42.18 -25.39
CA THR A 66 -20.71 42.44 -26.79
C THR A 66 -20.51 41.15 -27.57
N THR A 67 -19.97 40.12 -26.91
CA THR A 67 -19.93 38.74 -27.43
C THR A 67 -20.86 37.89 -26.57
N PRO A 68 -21.94 37.32 -27.13
CA PRO A 68 -22.88 36.50 -26.37
C PRO A 68 -22.19 35.34 -25.64
N ILE A 69 -22.63 35.06 -24.43
CA ILE A 69 -22.15 33.93 -23.65
C ILE A 69 -22.77 32.65 -24.21
N VAL A 70 -21.93 31.67 -24.52
CA VAL A 70 -22.35 30.33 -24.98
C VAL A 70 -22.13 29.34 -23.85
N GLY A 71 -23.19 28.64 -23.45
CA GLY A 71 -23.12 27.65 -22.38
C GLY A 71 -22.31 26.43 -22.80
N THR A 72 -21.33 26.06 -21.96
CA THR A 72 -20.53 24.83 -22.13
C THR A 72 -21.29 23.61 -21.58
N THR A 73 -20.70 22.40 -21.66
CA THR A 73 -21.28 21.19 -21.05
C THR A 73 -21.57 21.34 -19.55
N ALA A 74 -20.76 22.13 -18.83
CA ALA A 74 -20.97 22.42 -17.41
C ALA A 74 -21.93 23.61 -17.16
N GLY A 75 -22.40 24.26 -18.23
CA GLY A 75 -22.98 25.60 -18.18
C GLY A 75 -21.92 26.68 -17.99
N VAL A 76 -22.32 27.94 -18.11
CA VAL A 76 -21.50 29.10 -17.76
C VAL A 76 -22.27 29.94 -16.75
N LYS A 77 -21.63 30.28 -15.62
CA LYS A 77 -22.24 31.13 -14.60
C LYS A 77 -21.93 32.59 -14.89
N VAL A 78 -22.97 33.41 -14.96
CA VAL A 78 -22.86 34.87 -15.02
C VAL A 78 -23.37 35.44 -13.72
N VAL A 79 -22.54 36.22 -13.03
CA VAL A 79 -22.87 36.83 -11.74
C VAL A 79 -22.71 38.33 -11.86
N ILE A 80 -23.76 39.07 -11.51
CA ILE A 80 -23.76 40.53 -11.50
C ILE A 80 -23.89 40.97 -10.05
N THR A 81 -23.02 41.88 -9.59
CA THR A 81 -23.05 42.39 -8.22
C THR A 81 -22.96 43.90 -8.21
N ARG A 82 -23.54 44.52 -7.17
CA ARG A 82 -23.38 45.94 -6.88
C ARG A 82 -22.26 46.17 -5.86
N GLU A 83 -21.51 47.25 -6.07
CA GLU A 83 -20.48 47.76 -5.17
C GLU A 83 -20.47 49.29 -5.25
N ILE A 84 -21.33 49.93 -4.46
CA ILE A 84 -21.37 51.40 -4.38
C ILE A 84 -20.22 51.90 -3.48
N PRO A 85 -19.40 52.86 -3.92
CA PRO A 85 -18.36 53.45 -3.07
C PRO A 85 -18.96 54.09 -1.80
N LEU A 86 -18.32 53.89 -0.65
CA LEU A 86 -18.71 54.50 0.63
C LEU A 86 -18.37 56.00 0.66
N GLN A 87 -19.12 56.80 -0.10
CA GLN A 87 -18.96 58.25 -0.19
C GLN A 87 -20.29 58.94 -0.50
N ARG A 88 -20.41 60.21 -0.10
CA ARG A 88 -21.49 61.08 -0.59
C ARG A 88 -21.01 61.78 -1.87
N THR A 89 -21.88 61.83 -2.87
CA THR A 89 -21.58 62.47 -4.17
C THR A 89 -22.32 63.79 -4.35
N THR A 90 -23.35 64.06 -3.54
CA THR A 90 -24.19 65.26 -3.62
C THR A 90 -24.36 65.93 -2.26
N ASP A 91 -24.26 67.26 -2.21
CA ASP A 91 -24.65 68.07 -1.06
C ASP A 91 -25.96 68.82 -1.31
N PHE A 92 -26.77 68.97 -0.26
CA PHE A 92 -27.95 69.82 -0.32
C PHE A 92 -27.52 71.30 -0.27
N PRO A 93 -28.12 72.16 -1.10
CA PRO A 93 -27.83 73.59 -1.06
C PRO A 93 -28.25 74.16 0.30
N THR A 94 -27.45 75.10 0.83
CA THR A 94 -27.72 75.75 2.12
C THR A 94 -28.95 76.67 2.10
N SER A 95 -29.47 76.98 0.92
CA SER A 95 -30.66 77.80 0.69
C SER A 95 -31.31 77.49 -0.66
N GLY A 96 -32.60 77.77 -0.80
CA GLY A 96 -33.36 77.52 -2.03
C GLY A 96 -34.44 76.47 -1.85
N ALA A 97 -35.04 76.03 -2.96
CA ALA A 97 -36.06 74.99 -2.92
C ALA A 97 -35.45 73.64 -2.49
N PHE A 98 -36.10 72.95 -1.55
CA PHE A 98 -35.66 71.65 -1.09
C PHE A 98 -35.96 70.58 -2.14
N ASN A 99 -34.92 70.02 -2.76
CA ASN A 99 -35.08 69.01 -3.80
C ASN A 99 -35.34 67.63 -3.17
N ILE A 100 -36.61 67.30 -3.00
CA ILE A 100 -37.09 66.02 -2.46
C ILE A 100 -36.63 64.84 -3.34
N GLY A 101 -36.46 65.04 -4.66
CA GLY A 101 -35.94 64.02 -5.57
C GLY A 101 -34.52 63.62 -5.21
N THR A 102 -33.62 64.61 -5.08
CA THR A 102 -32.25 64.38 -4.61
C THR A 102 -32.23 63.74 -3.23
N LEU A 103 -33.12 64.16 -2.31
CA LEU A 103 -33.23 63.52 -1.00
C LEU A 103 -33.53 62.03 -1.10
N ASN A 104 -34.56 61.64 -1.86
CA ASN A 104 -34.91 60.24 -2.00
C ASN A 104 -33.76 59.45 -2.62
N THR A 105 -33.14 59.94 -3.69
CA THR A 105 -31.98 59.27 -4.32
C THR A 105 -30.82 59.07 -3.34
N GLU A 106 -30.50 60.07 -2.51
CA GLU A 106 -29.45 59.92 -1.49
C GLU A 106 -29.83 58.92 -0.39
N LEU A 107 -31.10 58.88 0.03
CA LEU A 107 -31.60 57.90 1.01
C LEU A 107 -31.58 56.47 0.44
N ASP A 108 -32.03 56.29 -0.80
CA ASP A 108 -32.03 55.01 -1.50
C ASP A 108 -30.59 54.51 -1.67
N ARG A 109 -29.63 55.40 -1.98
CA ARG A 109 -28.20 55.05 -2.05
C ARG A 109 -27.65 54.57 -0.71
N PHE A 110 -28.05 55.16 0.42
CA PHE A 110 -27.62 54.67 1.73
C PHE A 110 -28.16 53.28 2.03
N ILE A 111 -29.43 53.00 1.68
CA ILE A 111 -30.02 51.68 1.84
C ILE A 111 -29.32 50.67 0.92
N ALA A 112 -28.96 51.07 -0.30
CA ALA A 112 -28.22 50.27 -1.24
C ALA A 112 -26.80 49.93 -0.72
N ILE A 113 -26.05 50.90 -0.20
CA ILE A 113 -24.75 50.66 0.45
C ILE A 113 -24.89 49.72 1.64
N ALA A 114 -25.93 49.89 2.47
CA ALA A 114 -26.20 48.99 3.60
C ALA A 114 -26.49 47.55 3.15
N ALA A 115 -27.20 47.38 2.04
CA ALA A 115 -27.42 46.09 1.42
C ALA A 115 -26.13 45.46 0.87
N ASP A 116 -25.27 46.25 0.22
CA ASP A 116 -23.94 45.82 -0.26
C ASP A 116 -23.06 45.33 0.90
N LEU A 117 -23.05 46.08 2.01
CA LEU A 117 -22.35 45.69 3.24
C LEU A 117 -22.93 44.40 3.84
N ASN A 118 -24.26 44.27 3.93
CA ASN A 118 -24.91 43.07 4.44
C ASN A 118 -24.59 41.83 3.59
N ASP A 119 -24.61 41.96 2.26
CA ASP A 119 -24.24 40.90 1.33
C ASP A 119 -22.75 40.52 1.45
N SER A 120 -21.86 41.49 1.67
CA SER A 120 -20.44 41.23 1.95
C SER A 120 -20.22 40.52 3.30
N ILE A 121 -20.91 40.94 4.36
CA ILE A 121 -20.81 40.34 5.70
C ILE A 121 -21.33 38.89 5.67
N ASN A 122 -22.46 38.62 5.01
CA ASN A 122 -23.04 37.28 4.90
C ASN A 122 -22.14 36.27 4.16
N ARG A 123 -21.16 36.75 3.38
CA ARG A 123 -20.16 35.90 2.70
C ARG A 123 -18.79 35.94 3.37
N SER A 124 -18.65 36.59 4.52
CA SER A 124 -17.42 36.65 5.30
C SER A 124 -17.39 35.55 6.36
N LEU A 125 -16.22 35.30 6.94
CA LEU A 125 -16.13 34.52 8.18
C LEU A 125 -16.69 35.38 9.31
N VAL A 126 -17.71 34.88 10.02
CA VAL A 126 -18.37 35.58 11.13
C VAL A 126 -18.33 34.71 12.38
N LEU A 127 -18.20 35.35 13.54
CA LEU A 127 -18.34 34.68 14.83
C LEU A 127 -19.80 34.27 15.04
N ASN A 128 -20.01 33.23 15.83
CA ASN A 128 -21.36 32.94 16.31
C ASN A 128 -21.81 34.08 17.23
N THR A 129 -23.11 34.40 17.22
CA THR A 129 -23.71 35.43 18.08
C THR A 129 -23.46 35.18 19.57
N THR A 130 -23.25 33.92 19.99
CA THR A 130 -22.96 33.58 21.39
C THR A 130 -21.48 33.55 21.73
N ASP A 131 -20.59 33.70 20.74
CA ASP A 131 -19.15 33.70 20.98
C ASP A 131 -18.75 34.98 21.70
N SER A 132 -17.79 34.84 22.62
CA SER A 132 -17.03 35.98 23.13
C SER A 132 -16.20 36.60 22.00
N ASP A 133 -15.88 37.90 22.13
CA ASP A 133 -15.02 38.60 21.17
C ASP A 133 -13.76 37.80 20.84
N ALA A 134 -13.51 37.55 19.55
CA ALA A 134 -12.37 36.79 19.06
C ALA A 134 -11.69 37.50 17.88
N THR A 135 -10.40 37.24 17.71
CA THR A 135 -9.63 37.82 16.59
C THR A 135 -9.83 36.96 15.35
N LEU A 136 -10.56 37.50 14.38
CA LEU A 136 -10.72 36.92 13.04
C LEU A 136 -9.75 37.50 12.00
N THR A 137 -8.73 38.25 12.45
CA THR A 137 -7.67 38.72 11.57
C THR A 137 -6.90 37.53 11.02
N LEU A 138 -6.92 37.35 9.70
CA LEU A 138 -6.13 36.32 9.06
C LEU A 138 -4.64 36.52 9.38
N PRO A 139 -3.88 35.43 9.55
CA PRO A 139 -2.42 35.50 9.65
C PRO A 139 -1.81 36.23 8.45
N THR A 140 -0.55 36.66 8.58
CA THR A 140 0.16 37.31 7.49
C THR A 140 0.19 36.42 6.24
N LEU A 141 0.34 37.02 5.06
CA LEU A 141 0.45 36.26 3.81
C LEU A 141 1.56 35.19 3.87
N ASP A 142 2.69 35.54 4.49
CA ASP A 142 3.84 34.64 4.58
C ASP A 142 3.59 33.45 5.50
N ASP A 143 2.80 33.62 6.55
CA ASP A 143 2.43 32.53 7.47
C ASP A 143 1.31 31.64 6.90
N ARG A 144 0.37 32.20 6.12
CA ARG A 144 -0.79 31.44 5.62
C ARG A 144 -0.59 30.77 4.27
N LYS A 145 0.38 31.19 3.47
CA LYS A 145 0.57 30.62 2.12
C LYS A 145 0.98 29.15 2.22
N GLY A 146 0.24 28.27 1.53
CA GLY A 146 0.49 26.83 1.55
C GLY A 146 -0.02 26.09 2.80
N ASN A 147 -0.72 26.79 3.71
CA ASN A 147 -1.29 26.24 4.93
C ASN A 147 -2.83 26.23 4.88
N THR A 148 -3.44 25.35 5.68
CA THR A 148 -4.90 25.35 5.85
C THR A 148 -5.34 26.50 6.76
N LEU A 149 -6.61 26.91 6.66
CA LEU A 149 -7.23 27.73 7.71
C LEU A 149 -7.57 26.80 8.89
N ALA A 150 -7.13 27.15 10.08
CA ALA A 150 -7.44 26.42 11.31
C ALA A 150 -7.83 27.40 12.42
N PHE A 151 -8.28 26.84 13.54
CA PHE A 151 -8.59 27.59 14.75
C PHE A 151 -7.67 27.14 15.88
N ASP A 152 -7.13 28.09 16.62
CA ASP A 152 -6.27 27.82 17.76
C ASP A 152 -7.04 27.03 18.83
N ALA A 153 -6.44 25.95 19.34
CA ALA A 153 -7.10 25.02 20.24
C ALA A 153 -7.46 25.62 21.61
N THR A 154 -6.88 26.76 21.98
CA THR A 154 -7.11 27.41 23.28
C THR A 154 -7.98 28.66 23.13
N THR A 155 -7.66 29.50 22.15
CA THR A 155 -8.27 30.82 21.95
C THR A 155 -9.37 30.83 20.90
N GLY A 156 -9.47 29.79 20.06
CA GLY A 156 -10.41 29.74 18.94
C GLY A 156 -10.12 30.75 17.83
N ASN A 157 -9.01 31.50 17.91
CA ASN A 157 -8.65 32.51 16.91
C ASN A 157 -8.27 31.84 15.59
N ALA A 158 -8.52 32.53 14.47
CA ALA A 158 -8.11 32.07 13.16
C ALA A 158 -6.57 32.04 13.07
N ILE A 159 -6.01 30.88 12.74
CA ILE A 159 -4.56 30.67 12.60
C ILE A 159 -4.24 29.99 11.27
N ALA A 160 -2.96 30.06 10.90
CA ALA A 160 -2.42 29.21 9.84
C ALA A 160 -2.28 27.81 10.42
N GLY A 161 -3.07 26.88 9.92
CA GLY A 161 -3.03 25.48 10.30
C GLY A 161 -1.80 24.75 9.73
N PRO A 162 -1.81 23.41 9.76
CA PRO A 162 -0.79 22.61 9.12
C PRO A 162 -0.61 22.96 7.63
N SER A 163 0.60 22.79 7.12
CA SER A 163 0.83 22.96 5.69
C SER A 163 0.11 21.88 4.89
N ILE A 164 -0.31 22.20 3.67
CA ILE A 164 -0.92 21.25 2.74
C ILE A 164 0.03 20.06 2.51
N THR A 165 1.35 20.32 2.47
CA THR A 165 2.38 19.28 2.43
C THR A 165 2.32 18.34 3.63
N GLN A 166 2.19 18.87 4.85
CA GLN A 166 2.05 18.03 6.05
C GLN A 166 0.80 17.17 6.00
N VAL A 167 -0.34 17.73 5.58
CA VAL A 167 -1.59 16.97 5.42
C VAL A 167 -1.43 15.85 4.39
N ASN A 168 -0.82 16.14 3.24
CA ASN A 168 -0.55 15.13 2.20
C ASN A 168 0.41 14.03 2.70
N ASN A 169 1.41 14.39 3.51
CA ASN A 169 2.30 13.40 4.11
C ASN A 169 1.57 12.48 5.08
N VAL A 170 0.61 12.98 5.87
CA VAL A 170 -0.23 12.13 6.73
C VAL A 170 -1.03 11.14 5.89
N ILE A 171 -1.64 11.58 4.79
CA ILE A 171 -2.38 10.69 3.88
C ILE A 171 -1.47 9.60 3.30
N ALA A 172 -0.26 9.97 2.85
CA ALA A 172 0.72 9.02 2.32
C ALA A 172 1.18 8.01 3.39
N ASN A 173 1.46 8.48 4.61
CA ASN A 173 1.88 7.62 5.72
C ASN A 173 0.79 6.62 6.11
N VAL A 174 -0.48 7.04 6.13
CA VAL A 174 -1.61 6.15 6.40
C VAL A 174 -1.74 5.07 5.32
N ALA A 175 -1.58 5.44 4.04
CA ALA A 175 -1.60 4.48 2.94
C ALA A 175 -0.44 3.47 3.02
N GLN A 176 0.77 3.94 3.36
CA GLN A 176 1.92 3.07 3.55
C GLN A 176 1.72 2.12 4.75
N ALA A 177 1.26 2.64 5.89
CA ALA A 177 0.99 1.82 7.07
C ALA A 177 -0.03 0.70 6.80
N SER A 178 -1.05 0.97 5.99
CA SER A 178 -2.02 -0.05 5.56
C SER A 178 -1.38 -1.14 4.69
N THR A 179 -0.43 -0.76 3.82
CA THR A 179 0.33 -1.69 2.98
C THR A 179 1.24 -2.57 3.83
N ASP A 180 1.99 -1.95 4.76
CA ASP A 180 2.90 -2.65 5.66
C ASP A 180 2.15 -3.65 6.55
N ALA A 181 0.98 -3.28 7.08
CA ALA A 181 0.13 -4.18 7.87
C ALA A 181 -0.35 -5.41 7.07
N THR A 182 -0.67 -5.22 5.79
CA THR A 182 -1.05 -6.31 4.88
C THR A 182 0.13 -7.25 4.64
N THR A 183 1.31 -6.69 4.34
CA THR A 183 2.54 -7.47 4.16
C THR A 183 2.89 -8.25 5.42
N ALA A 184 2.83 -7.64 6.60
CA ALA A 184 3.10 -8.31 7.87
C ALA A 184 2.16 -9.51 8.11
N THR A 185 0.87 -9.36 7.80
CA THR A 185 -0.12 -10.44 7.89
C THR A 185 0.21 -11.60 6.95
N THR A 186 0.56 -11.29 5.69
CA THR A 186 0.99 -12.32 4.73
C THR A 186 2.24 -13.06 5.20
N GLN A 187 3.25 -12.35 5.70
CA GLN A 187 4.49 -12.96 6.17
C GLN A 187 4.28 -13.84 7.41
N ALA A 188 3.39 -13.44 8.32
CA ALA A 188 3.00 -14.29 9.46
C ALA A 188 2.35 -15.60 9.01
N GLY A 189 1.51 -15.55 7.98
CA GLY A 189 0.93 -16.74 7.35
C GLY A 189 1.99 -17.66 6.74
N ILE A 190 2.92 -17.11 5.97
CA ILE A 190 4.03 -17.86 5.36
C ILE A 190 4.91 -18.51 6.43
N ALA A 191 5.26 -17.78 7.50
CA ALA A 191 6.07 -18.31 8.59
C ALA A 191 5.37 -19.50 9.28
N THR A 192 4.05 -19.42 9.48
CA THR A 192 3.25 -20.52 10.04
C THR A 192 3.30 -21.74 9.13
N THR A 193 3.09 -21.57 7.82
CA THR A 193 3.18 -22.67 6.85
C THR A 193 4.57 -23.30 6.83
N LYS A 194 5.64 -22.50 6.82
CA LYS A 194 7.02 -23.00 6.84
C LYS A 194 7.36 -23.77 8.11
N ALA A 195 6.81 -23.36 9.26
CA ALA A 195 6.96 -24.11 10.50
C ALA A 195 6.28 -25.50 10.41
N SER A 196 5.08 -25.58 9.82
CA SER A 196 4.39 -26.86 9.58
C SER A 196 5.15 -27.77 8.61
N GLU A 197 5.66 -27.21 7.50
CA GLU A 197 6.48 -27.96 6.53
C GLU A 197 7.77 -28.50 7.16
N ALA A 198 8.42 -27.72 8.02
CA ALA A 198 9.62 -28.15 8.74
C ALA A 198 9.31 -29.30 9.72
N LEU A 199 8.19 -29.23 10.43
CA LEU A 199 7.74 -30.31 11.32
C LEU A 199 7.42 -31.60 10.55
N GLN A 200 6.76 -31.47 9.40
CA GLN A 200 6.47 -32.61 8.53
C GLN A 200 7.78 -33.23 8.02
N SER A 201 8.72 -32.41 7.54
CA SER A 201 10.02 -32.88 7.07
C SER A 201 10.81 -33.64 8.15
N ALA A 202 10.75 -33.17 9.40
CA ALA A 202 11.36 -33.87 10.53
C ALA A 202 10.68 -35.22 10.82
N THR A 203 9.35 -35.28 10.70
CA THR A 203 8.57 -36.52 10.87
C THR A 203 8.89 -37.54 9.78
N ASP A 204 8.95 -37.09 8.53
CA ASP A 204 9.27 -37.93 7.37
C ASP A 204 10.70 -38.49 7.45
N ALA A 205 11.66 -37.67 7.92
CA ALA A 205 13.04 -38.10 8.14
C ALA A 205 13.12 -39.18 9.24
N ALA A 206 12.40 -39.00 10.36
CA ALA A 206 12.34 -39.99 11.43
C ALA A 206 11.69 -41.30 10.97
N ALA A 207 10.60 -41.21 10.20
CA ALA A 207 9.93 -42.38 9.61
C ALA A 207 10.83 -43.13 8.63
N SER A 208 11.60 -42.42 7.82
CA SER A 208 12.56 -43.01 6.87
C SER A 208 13.72 -43.71 7.58
N LEU A 209 14.22 -43.15 8.70
CA LEU A 209 15.25 -43.82 9.51
C LEU A 209 14.70 -45.08 10.19
N ALA A 210 13.47 -45.01 10.71
CA ALA A 210 12.83 -46.15 11.34
C ALA A 210 12.55 -47.28 10.35
N SER A 211 12.11 -46.96 9.13
CA SER A 211 11.84 -47.96 8.08
C SER A 211 13.10 -48.63 7.53
N ALA A 212 14.26 -47.96 7.60
CA ALA A 212 15.53 -48.56 7.22
C ALA A 212 15.95 -49.72 8.14
N ASN A 213 15.46 -49.75 9.39
CA ASN A 213 15.69 -50.79 10.39
C ASN A 213 17.16 -51.25 10.52
N LEU A 214 18.06 -50.27 10.51
CA LEU A 214 19.51 -50.49 10.61
C LEU A 214 19.94 -50.69 12.08
N PRO A 215 21.09 -51.36 12.32
CA PRO A 215 21.70 -51.39 13.64
C PRO A 215 21.95 -49.99 14.20
N THR A 216 21.67 -49.80 15.50
CA THR A 216 21.66 -48.48 16.16
C THR A 216 23.03 -47.91 16.52
N SER A 217 24.11 -48.70 16.42
CA SER A 217 25.48 -48.25 16.68
C SER A 217 26.51 -49.05 15.90
N PHE A 218 27.41 -48.35 15.20
CA PHE A 218 28.55 -48.93 14.49
C PHE A 218 29.78 -49.16 15.38
N THR A 219 29.77 -48.63 16.60
CA THR A 219 30.91 -48.72 17.52
C THR A 219 31.21 -50.17 17.85
N GLY A 220 32.46 -50.60 17.65
CA GLY A 220 32.90 -51.99 17.88
C GLY A 220 32.56 -52.98 16.75
N ASN A 221 32.00 -52.52 15.64
CA ASN A 221 31.62 -53.37 14.49
C ASN A 221 32.52 -53.16 13.25
N SER A 222 33.73 -52.63 13.44
CA SER A 222 34.69 -52.44 12.33
C SER A 222 34.96 -53.75 11.59
N GLY A 223 34.92 -53.70 10.26
CA GLY A 223 35.15 -54.87 9.38
C GLY A 223 33.98 -55.85 9.26
N LYS A 224 32.86 -55.62 9.96
CA LYS A 224 31.63 -56.39 9.77
C LYS A 224 30.84 -55.90 8.56
N ILE A 225 30.09 -56.79 7.93
CA ILE A 225 29.09 -56.45 6.92
C ILE A 225 27.73 -56.23 7.56
N ILE A 226 26.84 -55.52 6.86
CA ILE A 226 25.41 -55.46 7.20
C ILE A 226 24.69 -56.49 6.33
N GLN A 227 23.85 -57.31 6.95
CA GLN A 227 23.02 -58.29 6.27
C GLN A 227 21.61 -58.33 6.84
N VAL A 228 20.68 -58.97 6.14
CA VAL A 228 19.34 -59.24 6.66
C VAL A 228 19.45 -60.31 7.74
N ASN A 229 18.78 -60.11 8.87
CA ASN A 229 18.78 -61.06 9.96
C ASN A 229 18.03 -62.36 9.59
N SER A 230 18.25 -63.45 10.33
CA SER A 230 17.64 -64.75 10.01
C SER A 230 16.10 -64.76 10.05
N GLY A 231 15.50 -63.76 10.72
CA GLY A 231 14.05 -63.58 10.80
C GLY A 231 13.46 -62.70 9.71
N GLU A 232 14.27 -62.21 8.76
CA GLU A 232 13.86 -61.33 7.64
C GLU A 232 13.12 -60.06 8.08
N THR A 233 13.37 -59.59 9.29
CA THR A 233 12.67 -58.46 9.92
C THR A 233 13.54 -57.22 10.05
N ALA A 234 14.86 -57.36 10.05
CA ALA A 234 15.80 -56.27 10.30
C ALA A 234 17.17 -56.50 9.65
N TYR A 235 18.04 -55.49 9.74
CA TYR A 235 19.44 -55.64 9.42
C TYR A 235 20.28 -55.89 10.68
N GLU A 236 21.34 -56.68 10.54
CA GLU A 236 22.30 -56.99 11.60
C GLU A 236 23.75 -56.89 11.11
N PHE A 237 24.69 -56.75 12.04
CA PHE A 237 26.11 -56.86 11.71
C PHE A 237 26.55 -58.32 11.75
N ALA A 238 27.23 -58.76 10.70
CA ALA A 238 27.80 -60.10 10.61
C ALA A 238 29.29 -60.06 10.26
N THR A 239 30.03 -61.04 10.74
CA THR A 239 31.38 -61.32 10.26
C THR A 239 31.31 -62.32 9.11
N SER A 240 32.32 -62.36 8.24
CA SER A 240 32.44 -63.42 7.23
C SER A 240 32.47 -64.82 7.87
N ALA A 241 33.00 -64.92 9.09
CA ALA A 241 32.99 -66.11 9.94
C ALA A 241 31.57 -66.65 10.23
N THR A 242 30.61 -65.79 10.56
CA THR A 242 29.20 -66.17 10.78
C THR A 242 28.44 -66.56 9.51
N ASN A 243 28.98 -66.21 8.33
CA ASN A 243 28.48 -66.68 7.03
C ASN A 243 29.23 -67.93 6.55
N ASN A 244 29.78 -68.68 7.51
CA ASN A 244 30.60 -69.87 7.31
C ASN A 244 31.79 -69.65 6.36
N GLY A 245 32.42 -68.47 6.33
CA GLY A 245 33.64 -68.30 5.55
C GLY A 245 34.70 -69.34 5.98
N VAL A 246 35.30 -70.05 5.03
CA VAL A 246 36.31 -71.09 5.28
C VAL A 246 37.64 -70.65 4.69
N PHE A 247 38.71 -70.75 5.47
CA PHE A 247 40.09 -70.71 4.99
C PHE A 247 40.42 -72.07 4.37
N TYR A 248 41.04 -72.06 3.20
CA TYR A 248 41.58 -73.26 2.55
C TYR A 248 43.08 -73.06 2.32
N GLY A 249 43.90 -73.90 2.96
CA GLY A 249 45.34 -73.91 2.85
C GLY A 249 45.84 -75.12 2.07
N LEU A 250 46.71 -74.88 1.08
CA LEU A 250 47.32 -75.89 0.22
C LEU A 250 48.80 -76.01 0.56
N ARG A 251 49.27 -77.23 0.84
CA ARG A 251 50.69 -77.52 1.07
C ARG A 251 51.06 -78.91 0.57
N ILE A 252 52.33 -79.12 0.28
CA ILE A 252 52.85 -80.48 0.05
C ILE A 252 53.32 -81.06 1.38
N ASP A 253 52.80 -82.24 1.75
CA ASP A 253 53.36 -83.00 2.86
C ASP A 253 54.75 -83.50 2.48
N THR A 254 55.78 -82.99 3.17
CA THR A 254 57.18 -83.29 2.87
C THR A 254 57.57 -84.75 3.13
N SER A 255 56.76 -85.49 3.89
CA SER A 255 57.01 -86.90 4.19
C SER A 255 56.40 -87.85 3.15
N THR A 256 55.27 -87.47 2.55
CA THR A 256 54.54 -88.31 1.57
C THR A 256 54.63 -87.79 0.14
N GLY A 257 55.00 -86.51 -0.05
CA GLY A 257 55.00 -85.82 -1.34
C GLY A 257 53.60 -85.49 -1.86
N HIS A 258 52.54 -85.74 -1.08
CA HIS A 258 51.16 -85.52 -1.50
C HIS A 258 50.65 -84.12 -1.17
N LEU A 259 49.72 -83.61 -1.99
CA LEU A 259 48.99 -82.39 -1.69
C LEU A 259 48.08 -82.60 -0.47
N VAL A 260 48.23 -81.75 0.53
CA VAL A 260 47.36 -81.66 1.69
C VAL A 260 46.54 -80.39 1.59
N VAL A 261 45.24 -80.54 1.79
CA VAL A 261 44.29 -79.44 1.88
C VAL A 261 43.79 -79.40 3.32
N ASP A 262 44.19 -78.37 4.04
CA ASP A 262 43.63 -78.08 5.35
C ASP A 262 42.57 -76.98 5.19
N SER A 263 41.52 -77.04 5.99
CA SER A 263 40.52 -75.98 6.01
C SER A 263 40.03 -75.72 7.42
N SER A 264 39.69 -74.47 7.71
CA SER A 264 39.10 -74.06 8.99
C SER A 264 38.05 -73.01 8.74
N THR A 265 36.99 -73.06 9.52
CA THR A 265 36.06 -71.94 9.60
C THR A 265 36.79 -70.70 10.13
N LEU A 266 36.65 -69.58 9.43
CA LEU A 266 37.16 -68.29 9.88
C LEU A 266 36.58 -68.00 11.27
N GLY A 267 37.43 -67.65 12.24
CA GLY A 267 37.01 -67.37 13.62
C GLY A 267 36.64 -68.59 14.47
N GLY A 268 36.81 -69.81 13.94
CA GLY A 268 36.72 -71.04 14.73
C GLY A 268 37.88 -71.20 15.73
N SER A 269 37.81 -72.22 16.59
CA SER A 269 38.87 -72.54 17.56
C SER A 269 40.12 -73.15 16.92
N GLU A 270 40.08 -73.44 15.62
CA GLU A 270 41.16 -74.04 14.85
C GLU A 270 42.14 -72.94 14.42
N ALA A 271 43.38 -73.02 14.90
CA ALA A 271 44.44 -72.07 14.55
C ALA A 271 45.41 -72.71 13.56
N PHE A 272 45.64 -72.05 12.43
CA PHE A 272 46.65 -72.44 11.47
C PHE A 272 47.81 -71.44 11.43
N THR A 273 49.02 -71.95 11.18
CA THR A 273 50.19 -71.11 10.93
C THR A 273 50.33 -70.91 9.42
N LEU A 274 50.11 -69.69 8.93
CA LEU A 274 50.02 -69.40 7.50
C LEU A 274 51.27 -69.80 6.71
N SER A 275 52.46 -69.72 7.32
CA SER A 275 53.73 -70.12 6.70
C SER A 275 53.85 -71.61 6.41
N ASN A 276 52.92 -72.44 6.88
CA ASN A 276 52.89 -73.87 6.57
C ASN A 276 52.27 -74.16 5.20
N TYR A 277 51.68 -73.16 4.53
CA TYR A 277 50.96 -73.31 3.28
C TYR A 277 51.65 -72.56 2.15
N ASP A 278 51.82 -73.24 1.02
CA ASP A 278 52.42 -72.67 -0.19
C ASP A 278 51.44 -71.73 -0.89
N ASN A 279 50.14 -72.03 -0.81
CA ASN A 279 49.05 -71.21 -1.31
C ASN A 279 47.84 -71.28 -0.38
N TYR A 280 47.05 -70.21 -0.35
CA TYR A 280 45.80 -70.18 0.41
C TYR A 280 44.79 -69.20 -0.19
N PHE A 281 43.52 -69.42 0.13
CA PHE A 281 42.44 -68.50 -0.22
C PHE A 281 41.26 -68.66 0.77
N PHE A 282 40.26 -67.78 0.64
CA PHE A 282 39.05 -67.81 1.46
C PHE A 282 37.83 -67.96 0.56
N SER A 283 36.85 -68.79 0.97
CA SER A 283 35.61 -69.03 0.21
C SER A 283 34.45 -69.39 1.14
N SER A 284 33.25 -69.56 0.58
CA SER A 284 32.14 -70.26 1.23
C SER A 284 32.52 -71.72 1.57
N PRO A 285 31.79 -72.39 2.48
CA PRO A 285 32.02 -73.80 2.80
C PRO A 285 31.86 -74.71 1.59
N ASN A 286 32.33 -75.95 1.73
CA ASN A 286 32.15 -77.04 0.77
C ASN A 286 32.91 -76.89 -0.55
N VAL A 287 33.91 -76.02 -0.61
CA VAL A 287 34.93 -76.13 -1.66
C VAL A 287 35.75 -77.40 -1.41
N THR A 288 35.86 -78.26 -2.41
CA THR A 288 36.68 -79.48 -2.34
C THR A 288 37.76 -79.48 -3.41
N PHE A 289 38.88 -80.13 -3.09
CA PHE A 289 40.05 -80.26 -3.95
C PHE A 289 40.41 -81.72 -4.06
N SER A 290 40.66 -82.20 -5.27
CA SER A 290 41.23 -83.52 -5.51
C SER A 290 42.22 -83.46 -6.67
N LEU A 291 43.12 -84.45 -6.72
CA LEU A 291 43.92 -84.72 -7.90
C LEU A 291 43.24 -85.84 -8.68
N ASP A 292 43.07 -85.67 -9.98
CA ASP A 292 42.63 -86.76 -10.83
C ASP A 292 43.79 -87.72 -11.14
N THR A 293 43.50 -88.80 -11.88
CA THR A 293 44.51 -89.81 -12.24
C THR A 293 45.61 -89.27 -13.17
N SER A 294 45.43 -88.10 -13.76
CA SER A 294 46.38 -87.42 -14.65
C SER A 294 47.27 -86.43 -13.89
N GLY A 295 46.96 -86.16 -12.62
CA GLY A 295 47.67 -85.19 -11.77
C GLY A 295 47.13 -83.77 -11.87
N ASP A 296 45.96 -83.56 -12.49
CA ASP A 296 45.32 -82.25 -12.57
C ASP A 296 44.57 -81.94 -11.27
N LEU A 297 44.68 -80.69 -10.82
CA LEU A 297 43.94 -80.21 -9.65
C LEU A 297 42.49 -79.93 -10.05
N ILE A 298 41.56 -80.72 -9.50
CA ILE A 298 40.13 -80.52 -9.65
C ILE A 298 39.63 -79.70 -8.46
N LEU A 299 39.11 -78.52 -8.77
CA LEU A 299 38.44 -77.64 -7.82
C LEU A 299 36.92 -77.75 -8.01
N THR A 300 36.22 -78.19 -6.97
CA THR A 300 34.75 -78.16 -6.94
C THR A 300 34.31 -77.04 -6.00
N THR A 301 33.64 -76.03 -6.55
CA THR A 301 32.97 -74.98 -5.77
C THR A 301 31.51 -75.39 -5.50
N PRO A 302 30.87 -74.85 -4.45
CA PRO A 302 29.44 -75.05 -4.19
C PRO A 302 28.54 -74.66 -5.35
#